data_AF-A0A285MUU7-F1
#
_entry.id   AF-A0A285MUU7-F1
#
_cell.length_a   1.000
_cell.length_b   1.000
_cell.length_c   1.000
_cell.angle_alpha   90.00
_cell.angle_beta   90.00
_cell.angle_gamma   90.00
#
_symmetry.space_group_name_H-M   'P 1'
#
loop_
_entity.id
_entity.type
_entity.pdbx_description
1 polymer ?
#
loop_
_entity_poly.entity_id
_entity_poly.type
_entity_poly.pdbx_seq_one_letter_code
_entity_poly.pdbx_strand_id
1 'polypeptide(L)'
;MAGTSIARALGVLIESFSDFLQRLFEGNGQVESNERDLKNSLKNQAELKVDDLLVAPWSNLRPKLDKLDTKILDRAILFIYNKAISTDSSTRTNSDKTTDLRILDLIEYLDINRTEFSLDRNNIKNSLQHNL
;
A
#
# COMPACT_ATOMS: atom_id res chain seq x y z
N MET A 1 -14.65 -46.67 -7.41
CA MET A 1 -13.44 -45.94 -7.02
C MET A 1 -13.20 -44.82 -8.03
N ALA A 2 -13.68 -43.60 -7.76
CA ALA A 2 -13.60 -42.47 -8.70
C ALA A 2 -13.36 -41.12 -7.99
N GLY A 3 -12.67 -41.14 -6.85
CA GLY A 3 -12.43 -39.95 -6.02
C GLY A 3 -11.00 -39.39 -6.08
N THR A 4 -10.05 -40.09 -6.72
CA THR A 4 -8.61 -39.78 -6.63
C THR A 4 -8.08 -38.93 -7.79
N SER A 5 -8.78 -38.84 -8.92
CA SER A 5 -8.31 -38.11 -10.10
C SER A 5 -8.53 -36.59 -9.99
N ILE A 6 -9.70 -36.16 -9.50
CA ILE A 6 -10.04 -34.73 -9.37
C ILE A 6 -9.18 -34.07 -8.29
N ALA A 7 -8.94 -34.75 -7.17
CA ALA A 7 -8.09 -34.23 -6.09
C ALA A 7 -6.63 -34.01 -6.54
N ARG A 8 -6.10 -34.89 -7.40
CA ARG A 8 -4.76 -34.73 -8.00
C ARG A 8 -4.71 -33.59 -9.01
N ALA A 9 -5.74 -33.43 -9.84
CA ALA A 9 -5.82 -32.33 -10.80
C ALA A 9 -5.96 -30.96 -10.11
N LEU A 10 -6.73 -30.89 -9.02
CA LEU A 10 -6.85 -29.70 -8.19
C LEU A 10 -5.54 -29.38 -7.44
N GLY A 11 -4.83 -30.40 -6.95
CA GLY A 11 -3.51 -30.23 -6.33
C GLY A 11 -2.51 -29.57 -7.29
N VAL A 12 -2.40 -30.08 -8.52
CA VAL A 12 -1.52 -29.52 -9.55
C VAL A 12 -1.90 -28.08 -9.92
N LEU A 13 -3.20 -27.76 -9.94
CA LEU A 13 -3.68 -26.40 -10.22
C LEU A 13 -3.31 -25.42 -9.09
N ILE A 14 -3.45 -25.85 -7.83
CA ILE A 14 -3.09 -25.05 -6.65
C ILE A 14 -1.58 -24.84 -6.57
N GLU A 15 -0.79 -25.88 -6.86
CA GLU A 15 0.68 -25.78 -6.92
C GLU A 15 1.12 -24.82 -8.02
N SER A 16 0.57 -24.96 -9.24
CA SER A 16 0.88 -24.03 -10.33
C SER A 16 0.45 -22.60 -10.06
N PHE A 17 -0.65 -22.40 -9.32
CA PHE A 17 -1.11 -21.06 -8.92
C PHE A 17 -0.24 -20.50 -7.79
N SER A 18 0.19 -21.33 -6.85
CA SER A 18 1.11 -20.95 -5.77
C SER A 18 2.47 -20.57 -6.33
N ASP A 19 3.02 -21.35 -7.27
CA ASP A 19 4.26 -21.04 -7.99
C ASP A 19 4.14 -19.74 -8.80
N PHE A 20 2.96 -19.48 -9.40
CA PHE A 20 2.68 -18.23 -10.08
C PHE A 20 2.71 -17.05 -9.10
N LEU A 21 2.03 -17.16 -7.95
CA LEU A 21 2.06 -16.13 -6.91
C LEU A 21 3.47 -15.95 -6.35
N GLN A 22 4.18 -17.04 -6.07
CA GLN A 22 5.56 -16.99 -5.61
C GLN A 22 6.43 -16.27 -6.64
N ARG A 23 6.34 -16.58 -7.93
CA ARG A 23 7.08 -15.84 -8.97
C ARG A 23 6.65 -14.37 -9.09
N LEU A 24 5.37 -14.07 -8.83
CA LEU A 24 4.85 -12.71 -8.79
C LEU A 24 5.46 -11.90 -7.62
N PHE A 25 5.74 -12.56 -6.50
CA PHE A 25 6.23 -11.94 -5.25
C PHE A 25 7.75 -12.14 -4.99
N GLU A 26 8.40 -13.13 -5.60
CA GLU A 26 9.84 -13.45 -5.52
C GLU A 26 10.68 -12.54 -6.44
N GLY A 27 10.03 -11.73 -7.28
CA GLY A 27 10.66 -10.61 -7.98
C GLY A 27 11.18 -9.48 -7.07
N ASN A 28 11.10 -9.63 -5.75
CA ASN A 28 11.51 -8.66 -4.74
C ASN A 28 13.03 -8.52 -4.53
N GLY A 29 13.82 -8.63 -5.60
CA GLY A 29 15.22 -8.17 -5.64
C GLY A 29 15.39 -6.65 -5.79
N GLN A 30 14.31 -5.86 -5.77
CA GLN A 30 14.30 -4.42 -6.08
C GLN A 30 13.69 -3.52 -4.99
N VAL A 31 13.69 -3.95 -3.73
CA VAL A 31 13.09 -3.15 -2.64
C VAL A 31 13.77 -1.77 -2.49
N GLU A 32 15.09 -1.67 -2.67
CA GLU A 32 15.83 -0.39 -2.61
C GLU A 32 15.60 0.53 -3.82
N SER A 33 15.39 -0.03 -5.02
CA SER A 33 15.10 0.79 -6.21
C SER A 33 13.75 1.49 -6.05
N ASN A 34 12.74 0.73 -5.59
CA ASN A 34 11.37 1.22 -5.52
C ASN A 34 11.19 2.36 -4.50
N GLU A 35 11.90 2.33 -3.36
CA GLU A 35 11.85 3.42 -2.36
C GLU A 35 12.55 4.69 -2.87
N ARG A 36 13.72 4.55 -3.50
CA ARG A 36 14.44 5.70 -4.07
C ARG A 36 13.63 6.34 -5.19
N ASP A 37 13.03 5.53 -6.05
CA ASP A 37 12.20 5.99 -7.16
C ASP A 37 10.93 6.68 -6.67
N LEU A 38 10.30 6.16 -5.61
CA LEU A 38 9.18 6.81 -4.94
C LEU A 38 9.57 8.18 -4.37
N LYS A 39 10.68 8.24 -3.62
CA LYS A 39 11.20 9.50 -3.04
C LYS A 39 11.49 10.54 -4.13
N ASN A 40 12.11 10.11 -5.23
CA ASN A 40 12.38 10.98 -6.37
C ASN A 40 11.08 11.47 -7.03
N SER A 41 10.09 10.59 -7.18
CA SER A 41 8.80 10.93 -7.80
C SER A 41 8.03 11.97 -6.97
N LEU A 42 7.96 11.78 -5.65
CA LEU A 42 7.33 12.74 -4.73
C LEU A 42 8.02 14.10 -4.78
N LYS A 43 9.36 14.10 -4.79
CA LYS A 43 10.15 15.34 -4.87
C LYS A 43 9.94 16.05 -6.20
N ASN A 44 9.99 15.32 -7.32
CA ASN A 44 9.95 15.90 -8.65
C ASN A 44 8.57 16.43 -9.05
N GLN A 45 7.49 15.77 -8.62
CA GLN A 45 6.13 16.18 -9.00
C GLN A 45 5.52 17.21 -8.07
N ALA A 46 5.85 17.13 -6.78
CA ALA A 46 5.12 17.88 -5.76
C ALA A 46 6.00 18.53 -4.68
N GLU A 47 7.33 18.44 -4.81
CA GLU A 47 8.29 18.91 -3.80
C GLU A 47 7.91 18.38 -2.40
N LEU A 48 7.65 17.07 -2.34
CA LEU A 48 7.27 16.35 -1.13
C LEU A 48 8.33 15.31 -0.77
N LYS A 49 8.51 15.13 0.54
CA LYS A 49 9.11 13.93 1.15
C LYS A 49 8.01 13.03 1.68
N VAL A 50 8.34 11.77 1.92
CA VAL A 50 7.40 10.80 2.52
C VAL A 50 6.91 11.30 3.89
N ASP A 51 7.79 11.85 4.72
CA ASP A 51 7.42 12.37 6.05
C ASP A 51 6.45 13.56 5.98
N ASP A 52 6.47 14.34 4.90
CA ASP A 52 5.53 15.46 4.72
C ASP A 52 4.09 14.95 4.58
N LEU A 53 3.89 13.75 4.03
CA LEU A 53 2.55 13.13 3.93
C LEU A 53 1.96 12.84 5.32
N LEU A 54 2.84 12.60 6.31
CA LEU A 54 2.46 12.26 7.68
C LEU A 54 2.29 13.49 8.56
N VAL A 55 3.16 14.48 8.41
CA VAL A 55 3.31 15.58 9.39
C VAL A 55 2.77 16.91 8.88
N ALA A 56 2.74 17.16 7.57
CA ALA A 56 2.35 18.46 7.04
C ALA A 56 0.86 18.76 7.30
N PRO A 57 0.49 20.00 7.67
CA PRO A 57 -0.91 20.40 7.77
C PRO A 57 -1.65 20.17 6.45
N TRP A 58 -2.91 19.73 6.51
CA TRP A 58 -3.68 19.39 5.31
C TRP A 58 -3.83 20.55 4.32
N SER A 59 -3.93 21.77 4.83
CA SER A 59 -3.96 23.01 4.02
C SER A 59 -2.74 23.15 3.11
N ASN A 60 -1.58 22.69 3.56
CA ASN A 60 -0.32 22.78 2.83
C ASN A 60 -0.09 21.53 1.96
N LEU A 61 -0.65 20.39 2.39
CA LEU A 61 -0.49 19.13 1.71
C LEU A 61 -1.39 19.01 0.48
N ARG A 62 -2.66 19.40 0.59
CA ARG A 62 -3.66 19.24 -0.47
C ARG A 62 -3.24 19.80 -1.84
N PRO A 63 -2.75 21.04 -1.96
CA PRO A 63 -2.32 21.58 -3.26
C PRO A 63 -1.12 20.85 -3.87
N LYS A 64 -0.34 20.15 -3.05
CA LYS A 64 0.78 19.31 -3.50
C LYS A 64 0.29 17.94 -3.95
N LEU A 65 -0.72 17.36 -3.28
CA LEU A 65 -1.36 16.11 -3.69
C LEU A 65 -2.09 16.23 -5.03
N ASP A 66 -2.64 17.41 -5.34
CA ASP A 66 -3.30 17.67 -6.63
C ASP A 66 -2.34 17.50 -7.82
N LYS A 67 -1.05 17.76 -7.60
CA LYS A 67 0.02 17.63 -8.61
C LYS A 67 0.58 16.22 -8.74
N LEU A 68 0.31 15.34 -7.77
CA LEU A 68 0.78 13.96 -7.80
C LEU A 68 -0.12 13.09 -8.67
N ASP A 69 0.53 12.23 -9.46
CA ASP A 69 -0.14 11.11 -10.10
C ASP A 69 -0.71 10.15 -9.05
N THR A 70 -1.92 9.65 -9.30
CA THR A 70 -2.61 8.73 -8.40
C THR A 70 -1.77 7.51 -8.05
N LYS A 71 -1.05 6.93 -9.02
CA LYS A 71 -0.26 5.72 -8.79
C LYS A 71 0.92 5.99 -7.87
N ILE A 72 1.49 7.19 -7.91
CA ILE A 72 2.58 7.58 -7.00
C ILE A 72 2.02 7.76 -5.59
N LEU A 73 0.85 8.35 -5.43
CA LEU A 73 0.22 8.49 -4.13
C LEU A 73 -0.23 7.14 -3.55
N ASP A 74 -0.79 6.25 -4.37
CA ASP A 74 -1.11 4.87 -3.97
C ASP A 74 0.15 4.12 -3.50
N ARG A 75 1.27 4.23 -4.23
CA ARG A 75 2.57 3.66 -3.81
C ARG A 75 3.07 4.26 -2.50
N ALA A 76 2.91 5.57 -2.30
CA ALA A 76 3.30 6.23 -1.07
C ALA A 76 2.48 5.73 0.13
N ILE A 77 1.16 5.58 -0.04
CA ILE A 77 0.26 5.01 0.96
C ILE A 77 0.69 3.59 1.34
N LEU A 78 0.93 2.73 0.35
CA LEU A 78 1.39 1.36 0.58
C LEU A 78 2.73 1.32 1.31
N PHE A 79 3.68 2.18 0.91
CA PHE A 79 4.99 2.27 1.56
C PHE A 79 4.88 2.66 3.04
N ILE A 80 4.10 3.70 3.34
CA ILE A 80 3.87 4.17 4.71
C ILE A 80 3.20 3.08 5.55
N TYR A 81 2.15 2.45 5.01
CA TYR A 81 1.43 1.39 5.70
C TYR A 81 2.34 0.19 6.03
N ASN A 82 3.11 -0.30 5.06
CA ASN A 82 4.04 -1.41 5.25
C ASN A 82 5.10 -1.09 6.30
N LYS A 83 5.60 0.16 6.32
CA LYS A 83 6.52 0.62 7.35
C LYS A 83 5.85 0.64 8.73
N ALA A 84 4.61 1.12 8.83
CA ALA A 84 3.87 1.15 10.09
C ALA A 84 3.63 -0.26 10.68
N ILE A 85 3.21 -1.22 9.86
CA ILE A 85 2.92 -2.61 10.31
C ILE A 85 4.17 -3.46 10.56
N SER A 86 5.32 -3.09 10.00
CA SER A 86 6.59 -3.78 10.26
C SER A 86 7.08 -3.64 11.72
N THR A 87 6.52 -2.67 12.44
CA THR A 87 6.70 -2.49 13.88
C THR A 87 5.79 -3.46 14.63
N ASP A 88 6.36 -4.25 15.55
CA ASP A 88 5.66 -5.31 16.28
C ASP A 88 4.29 -4.86 16.80
N SER A 89 3.23 -5.53 16.32
CA SER A 89 1.82 -5.17 16.53
C SER A 89 1.44 -5.12 18.02
N SER A 90 2.18 -5.84 18.86
CA SER A 90 2.01 -5.86 20.31
C SER A 90 2.39 -4.56 21.02
N THR A 91 3.04 -3.62 20.32
CA THR A 91 3.54 -2.34 20.86
C THR A 91 2.97 -1.09 20.18
N ARG A 92 1.84 -1.22 19.46
CA ARG A 92 1.20 -0.10 18.75
C ARG A 92 0.99 1.10 19.69
N THR A 93 1.70 2.17 19.39
CA THR A 93 1.72 3.44 20.12
C THR A 93 0.62 4.40 19.63
N ASN A 94 0.38 5.49 20.36
CA ASN A 94 -0.53 6.55 19.90
C ASN A 94 -0.06 7.21 18.58
N SER A 95 1.25 7.22 18.31
CA SER A 95 1.81 7.66 17.03
C SER A 95 1.41 6.75 15.86
N ASP A 96 1.23 5.45 16.12
CA ASP A 96 0.80 4.51 15.08
C ASP A 96 -0.68 4.72 14.73
N LYS A 97 -1.53 4.96 15.74
CA LYS A 97 -2.94 5.35 15.50
C LYS A 97 -3.07 6.66 14.72
N THR A 98 -2.21 7.63 15.01
CA THR A 98 -2.17 8.91 14.29
C THR A 98 -1.74 8.69 12.83
N THR A 99 -0.79 7.79 12.59
CA THR A 99 -0.35 7.40 11.26
C THR A 99 -1.46 6.66 10.50
N ASP A 100 -2.18 5.75 11.14
CA ASP A 100 -3.31 5.02 10.57
C ASP A 100 -4.43 5.99 10.12
N LEU A 101 -4.82 6.93 10.99
CA LEU A 101 -5.79 7.98 10.63
C LEU A 101 -5.30 8.83 9.46
N ARG A 102 -4.00 9.15 9.44
CA ARG A 102 -3.42 9.94 8.37
C ARG A 102 -3.41 9.21 7.03
N ILE A 103 -3.19 7.90 7.04
CA ILE A 103 -3.31 7.05 5.86
C ILE A 103 -4.77 7.07 5.37
N LEU A 104 -5.75 6.95 6.27
CA LEU A 104 -7.17 7.01 5.91
C LEU A 104 -7.54 8.35 5.26
N ASP A 105 -7.06 9.48 5.78
CA ASP A 105 -7.29 10.80 5.17
C ASP A 105 -6.76 10.86 3.72
N LEU A 106 -5.58 10.28 3.47
CA LEU A 106 -4.98 10.22 2.12
C LEU A 106 -5.78 9.31 1.18
N ILE A 107 -6.30 8.19 1.70
CA ILE A 107 -7.16 7.28 0.96
C ILE A 107 -8.49 7.96 0.61
N GLU A 108 -9.11 8.62 1.56
CA GLU A 108 -10.36 9.35 1.36
C GLU A 108 -10.17 10.49 0.35
N TYR A 109 -9.05 11.20 0.43
CA TYR A 109 -8.69 12.19 -0.60
C TYR A 109 -8.65 11.58 -2.00
N LEU A 110 -8.03 10.41 -2.17
CA LEU A 110 -7.98 9.72 -3.45
C LEU A 110 -9.36 9.28 -3.91
N ASP A 111 -10.16 8.69 -3.03
CA ASP A 111 -11.51 8.19 -3.36
C ASP A 111 -12.46 9.34 -3.75
N ILE A 112 -12.30 10.53 -3.17
CA ILE A 112 -13.11 11.71 -3.49
C ILE A 112 -12.65 12.40 -4.77
N ASN A 113 -11.33 12.57 -4.96
CA ASN A 113 -10.78 13.45 -5.99
C ASN A 113 -10.31 12.69 -7.25
N ARG A 114 -10.18 11.37 -7.20
CA ARG A 114 -9.70 10.53 -8.31
C ARG A 114 -10.65 9.35 -8.55
N THR A 115 -10.88 9.01 -9.81
CA THR A 115 -11.80 7.91 -10.19
C THR A 115 -11.11 6.55 -10.30
N GLU A 116 -9.78 6.51 -10.13
CA GLU A 116 -8.98 5.32 -10.36
C GLU A 116 -9.07 4.36 -9.18
N PHE A 117 -9.51 3.13 -9.46
CA PHE A 117 -9.58 2.07 -8.46
C PHE A 117 -8.19 1.51 -8.16
N SER A 118 -7.91 1.27 -6.88
CA SER A 118 -6.71 0.59 -6.41
C SER A 118 -7.10 -0.49 -5.43
N LEU A 119 -6.74 -1.74 -5.76
CA LEU A 119 -7.00 -2.90 -4.90
C LEU A 119 -6.21 -2.81 -3.59
N ASP A 120 -4.94 -2.40 -3.67
CA ASP A 120 -4.08 -2.20 -2.51
C ASP A 120 -4.64 -1.14 -1.58
N ARG A 121 -5.09 0.01 -2.14
CA ARG A 121 -5.72 1.08 -1.37
C ARG A 121 -6.94 0.58 -0.61
N ASN A 122 -7.82 -0.16 -1.28
CA ASN A 122 -9.03 -0.71 -0.67
C ASN A 122 -8.71 -1.73 0.43
N ASN A 123 -7.72 -2.59 0.21
CA ASN A 123 -7.27 -3.56 1.21
C ASN A 123 -6.70 -2.87 2.46
N ILE A 124 -5.87 -1.83 2.27
CA ILE A 124 -5.33 -1.03 3.37
C ILE A 124 -6.48 -0.34 4.13
N LYS A 125 -7.41 0.30 3.43
CA LYS A 125 -8.59 0.94 4.03
C LYS A 125 -9.35 -0.01 4.94
N ASN A 126 -9.69 -1.20 4.43
CA ASN A 126 -10.42 -2.21 5.18
C ASN A 126 -9.62 -2.72 6.40
N SER A 127 -8.31 -2.95 6.23
CA SER A 127 -7.42 -3.36 7.32
C SER A 127 -7.38 -2.32 8.43
N LEU A 128 -7.22 -1.05 8.08
CA LEU A 128 -7.16 0.06 9.04
C LEU A 128 -8.50 0.26 9.75
N GLN A 129 -9.61 0.21 9.03
CA GLN A 129 -10.95 0.36 9.61
C GLN A 129 -11.34 -0.76 10.57
N HIS A 130 -10.81 -1.98 10.37
CA HIS A 130 -11.05 -3.09 11.29
C HIS A 130 -10.19 -3.00 12.57
N ASN A 131 -9.06 -2.29 12.52
CA ASN A 131 -8.09 -2.21 13.61
C ASN A 131 -8.22 -0.94 14.49
N LEU A 132 -9.09 0.01 14.11
CA LEU A 132 -9.39 1.24 14.84
C LEU A 132 -10.66 1.09 15.70
#